data_AF-A0A1H7JZK3-F1
#
_entry.id   AF-A0A1H7JZK3-F1
#
_cell.length_a   1.000
_cell.length_b   1.000
_cell.length_c   1.000
_cell.angle_alpha   90.00
_cell.angle_beta   90.00
_cell.angle_gamma   90.00
#
_symmetry.space_group_name_H-M   'P 1'
#
loop_
_entity.id
_entity.type
_entity.pdbx_description
1 polymer ?
#
loop_
_entity_poly.entity_id
_entity_poly.type
_entity_poly.pdbx_seq_one_letter_code
_entity_poly.pdbx_strand_id
1 'polypeptide(L)'
;MFVAVFGMALGLTSCGEDDVVDFACDAIDSELRAPVVAALAAYDDNATVAACEAVKNAIDVYRSTDCGAADAYTNELAALPDDCSTLAN
;
A
#
# COMPACT_ATOMS: atom_id res chain seq x y z
N MET A 1 -42.11 0.07 -12.14
CA MET A 1 -41.95 1.05 -11.04
C MET A 1 -40.84 0.52 -10.15
N PHE A 2 -39.68 1.19 -10.20
CA PHE A 2 -38.49 1.13 -9.34
C PHE A 2 -37.93 -0.24 -8.91
N VAL A 3 -37.07 -0.81 -9.76
CA VAL A 3 -35.98 -1.70 -9.30
C VAL A 3 -34.88 -0.79 -8.77
N ALA A 4 -34.79 -0.66 -7.45
CA ALA A 4 -33.67 0.03 -6.81
C ALA A 4 -32.42 -0.84 -6.99
N VAL A 5 -31.72 -0.62 -8.09
CA VAL A 5 -30.31 -0.96 -8.22
C VAL A 5 -29.61 -0.12 -7.16
N PHE A 6 -29.32 -0.75 -6.01
CA PHE A 6 -28.28 -0.31 -5.10
C PHE A 6 -26.96 -0.41 -5.85
N GLY A 7 -26.72 0.58 -6.71
CA GLY A 7 -25.40 0.92 -7.16
C GLY A 7 -24.67 1.40 -5.92
N MET A 8 -23.97 0.48 -5.24
CA MET A 8 -22.82 0.80 -4.43
C MET A 8 -21.76 1.38 -5.36
N ALA A 9 -22.01 2.61 -5.81
CA ALA A 9 -20.95 3.50 -6.19
C ALA A 9 -20.20 3.75 -4.89
N LEU A 10 -19.20 2.91 -4.63
CA LEU A 10 -18.04 3.24 -3.80
C LEU A 10 -17.32 4.41 -4.48
N GLY A 11 -17.99 5.57 -4.55
CA GLY A 11 -17.38 6.86 -4.76
C GLY A 11 -16.66 7.24 -3.47
N LEU A 12 -15.65 6.45 -3.12
CA LEU A 12 -14.63 6.79 -2.15
C LEU A 12 -13.70 7.75 -2.86
N THR A 13 -14.16 8.97 -3.06
CA THR A 13 -13.30 10.07 -3.48
C THR A 13 -13.36 11.10 -2.37
N SER A 14 -12.18 11.39 -1.81
CA SER A 14 -11.83 12.54 -0.99
C SER A 14 -11.79 12.28 0.52
N CYS A 15 -10.55 12.13 1.00
CA CYS A 15 -10.13 12.50 2.34
C CYS A 15 -10.77 13.85 2.73
N GLY A 16 -11.61 13.85 3.77
CA GLY A 16 -12.33 15.04 4.21
C GLY A 16 -13.38 14.73 5.29
N GLU A 17 -12.95 14.79 6.55
CA GLU A 17 -13.77 15.11 7.73
C GLU A 17 -15.02 14.23 8.01
N ASP A 18 -14.91 12.90 7.92
CA ASP A 18 -15.99 12.00 8.37
C ASP A 18 -15.44 10.92 9.30
N ASP A 19 -15.76 11.03 10.60
CA ASP A 19 -15.18 10.27 11.73
C ASP A 19 -15.21 8.73 11.57
N VAL A 20 -16.06 8.20 10.67
CA VAL A 20 -16.17 6.77 10.35
C VAL A 20 -15.18 6.31 9.27
N VAL A 21 -14.77 7.21 8.38
CA VAL A 21 -13.78 6.95 7.33
C VAL A 21 -12.38 6.91 7.94
N ASP A 22 -12.10 7.77 8.92
CA ASP A 22 -10.84 7.73 9.68
C ASP A 22 -10.67 6.40 10.43
N PHE A 23 -11.74 5.86 11.03
CA PHE A 23 -11.68 4.54 11.70
C PHE A 23 -11.45 3.38 10.71
N ALA A 24 -12.09 3.43 9.54
CA ALA A 24 -11.87 2.43 8.49
C ALA A 24 -10.45 2.53 7.91
N CYS A 25 -9.96 3.75 7.71
CA CYS A 25 -8.60 3.99 7.25
C CYS A 25 -7.54 3.60 8.27
N ASP A 26 -7.75 3.79 9.58
CA ASP A 26 -6.82 3.31 10.61
C ASP A 26 -6.69 1.77 10.59
N ALA A 27 -7.81 1.06 10.41
CA ALA A 27 -7.80 -0.40 10.32
C ALA A 27 -7.11 -0.88 9.03
N ILE A 28 -7.44 -0.26 7.88
CA ILE A 28 -6.86 -0.56 6.58
C ILE A 28 -5.36 -0.22 6.57
N ASP A 29 -4.98 0.93 7.12
CA ASP A 29 -3.60 1.37 7.25
C ASP A 29 -2.78 0.34 8.03
N SER A 30 -3.26 -0.08 9.20
CA SER A 30 -2.59 -1.10 10.01
C SER A 30 -2.46 -2.45 9.29
N GLU A 31 -3.50 -2.88 8.57
CA GLU A 31 -3.48 -4.12 7.80
C GLU A 31 -2.54 -4.06 6.59
N LEU A 32 -2.45 -2.90 5.91
CA LEU A 32 -1.59 -2.69 4.75
C LEU A 32 -0.13 -2.36 5.12
N ARG A 33 0.14 -1.87 6.33
CA ARG A 33 1.52 -1.72 6.84
C ARG A 33 2.20 -3.06 7.06
N ALA A 34 1.45 -4.06 7.53
CA ALA A 34 1.99 -5.39 7.81
C ALA A 34 2.71 -6.05 6.61
N PRO A 35 2.13 -6.09 5.39
CA PRO A 35 2.82 -6.63 4.22
C PRO A 35 4.03 -5.79 3.79
N VAL A 36 3.98 -4.46 3.93
CA VAL A 36 5.16 -3.60 3.64
C VAL A 36 6.31 -3.93 4.58
N VAL A 37 6.05 -4.01 5.88
CA VAL A 37 7.06 -4.34 6.90
C VAL A 37 7.60 -5.76 6.69
N ALA A 38 6.74 -6.72 6.37
CA ALA A 38 7.16 -8.10 6.08
C ALA A 38 8.05 -8.18 4.83
N ALA A 39 7.71 -7.43 3.77
CA ALA A 39 8.51 -7.37 2.56
C ALA A 39 9.88 -6.71 2.83
N LEU A 40 9.91 -5.61 3.60
CA LEU A 40 11.15 -4.93 3.98
C LEU A 40 12.05 -5.84 4.80
N ALA A 41 11.50 -6.55 5.79
CA ALA A 41 12.24 -7.51 6.58
C ALA A 41 12.80 -8.67 5.72
N ALA A 42 12.02 -9.16 4.76
CA ALA A 42 12.48 -10.20 3.83
C ALA A 42 13.62 -9.70 2.92
N TYR A 43 13.55 -8.44 2.48
CA TYR A 43 14.61 -7.80 1.69
C TYR A 43 15.89 -7.59 2.52
N ASP A 44 15.76 -7.14 3.77
CA ASP A 44 16.89 -6.95 4.69
C ASP A 44 17.57 -8.28 5.06
N ASP A 45 16.80 -9.36 5.19
CA ASP A 45 17.34 -10.71 5.46
C ASP A 45 18.02 -11.30 4.21
N ASN A 46 17.41 -11.12 3.03
CA ASN A 46 17.96 -11.59 1.77
C ASN A 46 17.55 -10.71 0.59
N ALA A 47 18.46 -9.82 0.18
CA ALA A 47 18.28 -8.88 -0.92
C ALA A 47 18.30 -9.59 -2.29
N THR A 48 17.18 -10.22 -2.63
CA THR A 48 16.93 -10.85 -3.93
C THR A 48 16.06 -9.99 -4.84
N VAL A 49 16.04 -10.31 -6.14
CA VAL A 49 15.11 -9.70 -7.11
C VAL A 49 13.68 -9.80 -6.61
N ALA A 50 13.27 -11.00 -6.17
CA ALA A 50 11.91 -11.25 -5.69
C ALA A 50 11.56 -10.44 -4.44
N ALA A 51 12.50 -10.31 -3.49
CA ALA A 51 12.28 -9.51 -2.28
C ALA A 51 12.17 -8.01 -2.60
N CYS A 52 13.03 -7.49 -3.48
CA CYS A 52 12.99 -6.09 -3.92
C CYS A 52 11.67 -5.75 -4.64
N GLU A 53 11.24 -6.60 -5.57
CA GLU A 53 9.95 -6.44 -6.26
C GLU A 53 8.78 -6.54 -5.29
N ALA A 54 8.84 -7.44 -4.31
CA ALA A 54 7.82 -7.55 -3.28
C ALA A 54 7.71 -6.27 -2.43
N VAL A 55 8.83 -5.64 -2.04
CA VAL A 55 8.81 -4.37 -1.31
C VAL A 55 8.19 -3.25 -2.17
N LYS A 56 8.67 -3.08 -3.41
CA LYS A 56 8.15 -2.03 -4.30
C LYS A 56 6.65 -2.19 -4.53
N ASN A 57 6.20 -3.41 -4.79
CA ASN A 57 4.79 -3.71 -4.99
C ASN A 57 3.96 -3.47 -3.71
N ALA A 58 4.45 -3.89 -2.54
CA ALA A 58 3.75 -3.67 -1.28
C ALA A 58 3.59 -2.17 -0.98
N ILE A 59 4.64 -1.38 -1.20
CA ILE A 59 4.59 0.08 -1.02
C ILE A 59 3.66 0.73 -2.05
N ASP A 60 3.69 0.30 -3.31
CA ASP A 60 2.78 0.82 -4.35
C ASP A 60 1.32 0.52 -4.03
N VAL A 61 1.01 -0.70 -3.59
CA VAL A 61 -0.33 -1.09 -3.12
C VAL A 61 -0.76 -0.22 -1.94
N TYR A 62 0.09 -0.04 -0.93
CA TYR A 62 -0.20 0.82 0.21
C TYR A 62 -0.53 2.25 -0.24
N ARG A 63 0.32 2.84 -1.09
CA ARG A 63 0.16 4.22 -1.60
C ARG A 63 -1.00 4.39 -2.59
N SER A 64 -1.41 3.31 -3.26
CA SER A 64 -2.56 3.30 -4.15
C SER A 64 -3.89 3.25 -3.41
N THR A 65 -3.90 2.98 -2.10
CA THR A 65 -5.13 2.99 -1.32
C THR A 65 -5.49 4.42 -0.91
N ASP A 66 -6.77 4.75 -0.90
CA ASP A 66 -7.26 6.07 -0.47
C ASP A 66 -6.89 6.43 0.98
N CYS A 67 -6.50 5.44 1.77
CA CYS A 67 -6.07 5.58 3.17
C CYS A 67 -4.55 5.67 3.34
N GLY A 68 -3.76 5.26 2.33
CA GLY A 68 -2.31 5.31 2.38
C GLY A 68 -1.79 6.71 2.10
N ALA A 69 -0.90 7.22 2.95
CA ALA A 69 -0.26 8.49 2.67
C ALA A 69 0.60 8.37 1.40
N ALA A 70 0.41 9.29 0.45
CA ALA A 70 1.08 9.26 -0.85
C ALA A 70 2.61 9.36 -0.76
N ASP A 71 3.14 9.86 0.36
CA ASP A 71 4.56 9.98 0.68
C ASP A 71 5.07 8.91 1.65
N ALA A 72 4.21 7.98 2.08
CA ALA A 72 4.61 6.87 2.93
C ALA A 72 5.69 6.00 2.26
N TYR A 73 6.64 5.56 3.08
CA TYR A 73 7.74 4.69 2.67
C TYR A 73 8.65 5.25 1.58
N THR A 74 8.66 6.58 1.36
CA THR A 74 9.50 7.22 0.33
C THR A 74 11.00 7.01 0.58
N ASN A 75 11.43 7.03 1.84
CA ASN A 75 12.85 6.81 2.18
C ASN A 75 13.27 5.36 1.92
N GLU A 76 12.39 4.42 2.24
CA GLU A 76 12.55 2.99 2.03
C GLU A 76 12.59 2.67 0.53
N LEU A 77 11.68 3.25 -0.26
CA LEU A 77 11.72 3.17 -1.72
C LEU A 77 13.02 3.74 -2.31
N ALA A 78 13.49 4.89 -1.78
CA ALA A 78 14.74 5.51 -2.24
C ALA A 78 16.00 4.73 -1.83
N ALA A 79 15.90 3.88 -0.81
CA ALA A 79 16.98 2.99 -0.39
C ALA A 79 17.07 1.71 -1.24
N LEU A 80 15.99 1.36 -1.96
CA LEU A 80 16.00 0.24 -2.91
C LEU A 80 16.68 0.65 -4.22
N PRO A 81 17.31 -0.29 -4.94
CA PRO A 81 17.84 -0.02 -6.28
C PRO A 81 16.70 0.33 -7.24
N ASP A 82 16.92 1.27 -8.16
CA ASP A 82 15.95 1.64 -9.21
C ASP A 82 15.54 0.41 -10.04
N ASP A 83 16.49 -0.48 -10.31
CA ASP A 83 16.30 -1.74 -11.02
C ASP A 83 16.58 -2.93 -10.09
N CYS A 84 15.55 -3.69 -9.73
CA CYS A 84 15.69 -4.86 -8.87
C CYS A 84 16.45 -6.00 -9.57
N SER A 85 16.54 -6.01 -10.91
CA SER A 85 17.20 -7.08 -11.68
C SER A 85 18.71 -7.14 -11.47
N THR A 86 19.30 -6.12 -10.85
CA THR A 86 20.72 -6.08 -10.48
C THR A 86 21.03 -6.91 -9.22
N LEU A 87 20.02 -7.39 -8.51
CA LEU A 87 20.15 -8.19 -7.29
C LEU A 87 20.35 -9.69 -7.60
N ALA A 88 20.69 -10.45 -6.56
CA ALA A 88 20.75 -11.90 -6.66
C ALA A 88 19.35 -12.47 -6.98
N ASN A 89 19.31 -13.50 -7.84
CA ASN A 89 18.07 -14.25 -8.12
C ASN A 89 17.84 -15.31 -7.06
#